data_AF-A0A963HEG3-F1
#
_entry.id   AF-A0A963HEG3-F1
#
_cell.length_a   1.000
_cell.length_b   1.000
_cell.length_c   1.000
_cell.angle_alpha   90.00
_cell.angle_beta   90.00
_cell.angle_gamma   90.00
#
_symmetry.space_group_name_H-M   'P 1'
#
loop_
_entity.id
_entity.type
_entity.pdbx_description
1 polymer ?
#
loop_
_entity_poly.entity_id
_entity_poly.type
_entity_poly.pdbx_seq_one_letter_code
_entity_poly.pdbx_strand_id
1 'polypeptide(L)'
;LANPRSAVDHERRFSPFLPLLLAVLAVFLWTGFQCYQLFGERQALLTAHANQQRLLDESAKLRGSLDTLARETATLADQGNASARLIVDELRKRGVTINPNAAPAGKAADRK
;
A
#
# COMPACT_ATOMS: atom_id res chain seq x y z
N LEU A 1 -29.70 -18.77 76.21
CA LEU A 1 -29.14 -19.90 75.43
C LEU A 1 -28.52 -19.32 74.17
N ALA A 2 -27.19 -19.26 74.14
CA ALA A 2 -26.41 -18.54 73.14
C ALA A 2 -26.55 -19.19 71.75
N ASN A 3 -26.75 -18.36 70.72
CA ASN A 3 -26.73 -18.77 69.32
C ASN A 3 -25.26 -18.81 68.85
N PRO A 4 -24.67 -19.98 68.55
CA PRO A 4 -23.36 -20.04 67.95
C PRO A 4 -23.50 -19.64 66.49
N ARG A 5 -23.23 -18.36 66.22
CA ARG A 5 -22.74 -17.92 64.91
C ARG A 5 -21.60 -18.87 64.53
N SER A 6 -21.88 -19.82 63.65
CA SER A 6 -20.86 -20.54 62.91
C SER A 6 -20.16 -19.50 62.05
N ALA A 7 -19.17 -18.86 62.66
CA ALA A 7 -18.20 -18.02 62.02
C ALA A 7 -17.66 -18.85 60.85
N VAL A 8 -18.01 -18.40 59.65
CA VAL A 8 -17.44 -18.91 58.41
C VAL A 8 -16.03 -18.33 58.36
N ASP A 9 -15.14 -18.82 59.22
CA ASP A 9 -13.74 -18.46 59.25
C ASP A 9 -13.03 -19.30 58.18
N HIS A 10 -13.26 -18.93 56.92
CA HIS A 10 -12.34 -19.31 55.87
C HIS A 10 -11.09 -18.44 56.03
N GLU A 11 -10.15 -18.89 56.85
CA GLU A 11 -8.76 -18.44 56.75
C GLU A 11 -8.23 -18.86 55.38
N ARG A 12 -8.54 -18.06 54.36
CA ARG A 12 -7.86 -18.11 53.07
C ARG A 12 -6.44 -17.66 53.34
N ARG A 13 -5.56 -18.62 53.63
CA ARG A 13 -4.11 -18.47 53.47
C ARG A 13 -3.84 -18.06 52.02
N PHE A 14 -3.87 -16.76 51.79
CA PHE A 14 -3.58 -16.16 50.51
C PHE A 14 -2.09 -16.35 50.27
N SER A 15 -1.72 -17.37 49.50
CA SER A 15 -0.32 -17.52 49.09
C SER A 15 -0.04 -16.43 48.05
N PRO A 16 0.97 -15.56 48.25
CA PRO A 16 1.32 -14.53 47.27
C PRO A 16 1.90 -15.13 45.98
N PHE A 17 2.19 -16.43 45.98
CA PHE A 17 2.71 -17.17 44.83
C PHE A 17 1.67 -17.32 43.70
N LEU A 18 0.40 -17.55 44.04
CA LEU A 18 -0.67 -17.71 43.06
C LEU A 18 -0.93 -16.43 42.24
N PRO A 19 -1.11 -15.23 42.84
CA PRO A 19 -1.26 -14.01 42.06
C PRO A 19 0.03 -13.63 41.31
N LEU A 20 1.22 -13.95 41.85
CA LEU A 20 2.50 -13.74 41.15
C LEU A 20 2.60 -14.59 39.87
N LEU A 21 2.25 -15.88 39.95
CA LEU A 21 2.28 -16.79 38.81
C LEU A 21 1.30 -16.34 37.72
N LEU A 22 0.09 -15.92 38.12
CA LEU A 22 -0.89 -15.36 37.20
C LEU A 22 -0.42 -14.05 36.55
N ALA A 23 0.24 -13.18 37.31
CA ALA A 23 0.80 -11.93 36.77
C ALA A 23 1.88 -12.21 35.73
N VAL A 24 2.80 -13.16 36.00
CA VAL A 24 3.82 -13.58 35.05
C VAL A 24 3.17 -14.15 33.78
N LEU A 25 2.21 -15.06 33.94
CA LEU A 25 1.49 -15.66 32.82
C LEU A 25 0.74 -14.60 31.98
N ALA A 26 0.10 -13.63 32.63
CA ALA A 26 -0.57 -12.52 31.97
C ALA A 26 0.42 -11.66 31.16
N VAL A 27 1.59 -11.36 31.70
CA VAL A 27 2.65 -10.62 30.98
C VAL A 27 3.15 -11.41 29.77
N PHE A 28 3.36 -12.72 29.90
CA PHE A 28 3.74 -13.58 28.77
C PHE A 28 2.68 -13.63 27.66
N LEU A 29 1.39 -13.74 28.04
CA LEU A 29 0.29 -13.71 27.07
C LEU A 29 0.19 -12.35 26.39
N TRP A 30 0.37 -11.26 27.15
CA TRP A 30 0.36 -9.90 26.62
C TRP A 30 1.48 -9.68 25.61
N THR A 31 2.71 -10.06 25.93
CA THR A 31 3.86 -9.89 25.03
C THR A 31 3.75 -10.79 23.80
N GLY A 32 3.28 -12.02 23.97
CA GLY A 32 2.98 -12.91 22.85
C GLY A 32 1.93 -12.31 21.91
N PHE A 33 0.85 -11.76 22.47
CA PHE A 33 -0.21 -11.11 21.70
C PHE A 33 0.28 -9.85 20.97
N GLN A 34 1.12 -9.02 21.61
CA GLN A 34 1.78 -7.87 20.98
C GLN A 34 2.68 -8.29 19.81
N CYS A 35 3.40 -9.41 19.95
CA CYS A 35 4.26 -9.94 18.89
C CYS A 35 3.45 -10.41 17.66
N TYR A 36 2.27 -11.02 17.88
CA TYR A 36 1.36 -11.39 16.80
C TYR A 36 0.83 -10.17 16.03
N GLN A 37 0.47 -9.09 16.72
CA GLN A 37 0.03 -7.85 16.06
C GLN A 37 1.13 -7.23 15.20
N LEU A 38 2.36 -7.16 15.73
CA LEU A 38 3.50 -6.61 15.01
C LEU A 38 3.85 -7.42 13.73
N PHE A 39 3.70 -8.75 13.78
CA PHE A 39 3.89 -9.59 12.60
C PHE A 39 2.82 -9.33 11.54
N GLY A 40 1.57 -9.07 11.95
CA GLY A 40 0.49 -8.67 11.05
C GLY A 40 0.74 -7.30 10.38
N GLU A 41 1.21 -6.32 11.14
CA GLU A 41 1.54 -4.98 10.62
C GLU A 41 2.65 -5.01 9.56
N ARG A 42 3.67 -5.87 9.75
CA ARG A 42 4.72 -6.06 8.76
C ARG A 42 4.19 -6.61 7.44
N GLN A 43 3.23 -7.54 7.49
CA GLN A 43 2.59 -8.08 6.29
C GLN A 43 1.71 -7.04 5.58
N ALA A 44 1.02 -6.18 6.35
CA ALA A 44 0.23 -5.08 5.78
C ALA A 44 1.10 -4.07 5.03
N LEU A 45 2.26 -3.70 5.60
CA LEU A 45 3.22 -2.79 4.96
C LEU A 45 3.83 -3.39 3.68
N LEU A 46 4.19 -4.68 3.70
CA LEU A 46 4.71 -5.37 2.50
C LEU A 46 3.66 -5.43 1.39
N THR A 47 2.40 -5.69 1.75
CA THR A 47 1.29 -5.72 0.79
C THR A 47 1.04 -4.34 0.19
N ALA A 48 1.06 -3.28 1.00
CA ALA A 48 0.91 -1.90 0.53
C ALA A 48 2.05 -1.51 -0.43
N HIS A 49 3.29 -1.88 -0.12
CA HIS A 49 4.45 -1.63 -0.98
C HIS A 49 4.34 -2.39 -2.31
N ALA A 50 3.93 -3.66 -2.29
CA ALA A 50 3.69 -4.44 -3.51
C ALA A 50 2.60 -3.80 -4.40
N ASN A 51 1.57 -3.22 -3.78
CA ASN A 51 0.49 -2.54 -4.51
C ASN A 51 0.97 -1.23 -5.16
N GLN A 52 1.89 -0.50 -4.51
CA GLN A 52 2.55 0.68 -5.10
C GLN A 52 3.40 0.29 -6.32
N GLN A 53 4.16 -0.80 -6.23
CA GLN A 53 4.95 -1.32 -7.35
C GLN A 53 4.07 -1.63 -8.57
N ARG A 54 2.93 -2.29 -8.32
CA ARG A 54 1.95 -2.64 -9.35
C ARG A 54 1.35 -1.42 -10.03
N LEU A 55 1.02 -0.38 -9.27
CA LEU A 55 0.48 0.87 -9.81
C LEU A 55 1.50 1.58 -10.71
N LEU A 56 2.79 1.53 -10.36
CA LEU A 56 3.86 2.09 -11.19
C LEU A 56 4.03 1.31 -12.50
N ASP A 57 4.00 -0.02 -12.45
CA ASP A 57 4.08 -0.87 -13.65
C ASP A 57 2.88 -0.67 -14.58
N GLU A 58 1.67 -0.56 -14.02
CA GLU A 58 0.45 -0.28 -14.78
C GLU A 58 0.49 1.12 -15.40
N SER A 59 0.98 2.12 -14.66
CA SER A 59 1.17 3.49 -15.16
C SER A 59 2.21 3.55 -16.28
N ALA A 60 3.31 2.79 -16.18
CA ALA A 60 4.33 2.71 -17.22
C ALA A 60 3.77 2.09 -18.51
N LYS A 61 2.96 1.03 -18.40
CA LYS A 61 2.27 0.43 -19.54
C LYS A 61 1.27 1.39 -20.19
N LEU A 62 0.46 2.08 -19.39
CA LEU A 62 -0.49 3.10 -19.86
C LEU A 62 0.22 4.25 -20.57
N ARG A 63 1.35 4.71 -20.04
CA ARG A 63 2.17 5.74 -20.69
C ARG A 63 2.72 5.25 -22.04
N GLY A 64 3.16 4.00 -22.11
CA GLY A 64 3.59 3.38 -23.37
C GLY A 64 2.46 3.32 -24.40
N SER A 65 1.26 2.90 -24.02
CA SER A 65 0.13 2.85 -24.95
C SER A 65 -0.30 4.25 -25.43
N LEU A 66 -0.26 5.25 -24.54
CA LEU A 66 -0.55 6.64 -24.91
C LEU A 66 0.51 7.21 -25.87
N ASP A 67 1.79 6.90 -25.68
CA ASP A 67 2.87 7.33 -26.60
C ASP A 67 2.71 6.70 -27.99
N THR A 68 2.33 5.42 -28.07
CA THR A 68 2.03 4.76 -29.34
C THR A 68 0.84 5.41 -30.05
N LEU A 69 -0.27 5.63 -29.34
CA LEU A 69 -1.46 6.29 -29.91
C LEU A 69 -1.16 7.72 -30.37
N ALA A 70 -0.37 8.47 -29.60
CA ALA A 70 0.06 9.81 -29.98
C ALA A 70 0.87 9.81 -31.28
N ARG A 71 1.80 8.87 -31.44
CA ARG A 71 2.61 8.72 -32.66
C ARG A 71 1.78 8.30 -33.86
N GLU A 72 0.89 7.33 -33.69
CA GLU A 72 -0.02 6.90 -34.77
C GLU A 72 -0.93 8.05 -35.21
N THR A 73 -1.47 8.81 -34.25
CA THR A 73 -2.29 9.98 -34.54
C THR A 73 -1.50 11.07 -35.26
N ALA A 74 -0.27 11.35 -34.83
CA ALA A 74 0.61 12.30 -35.51
C ALA A 74 0.99 11.83 -36.93
N THR A 75 1.22 10.54 -37.11
CA THR A 75 1.49 9.94 -38.42
C THR A 75 0.27 10.05 -39.33
N LEU A 76 -0.94 9.82 -38.82
CA LEU A 76 -2.20 10.05 -39.55
C LEU A 76 -2.41 11.53 -39.90
N ALA A 77 -2.06 12.45 -39.00
CA ALA A 77 -2.13 13.89 -39.23
C ALA A 77 -1.17 14.35 -40.33
N ASP A 78 0.04 13.78 -40.37
CA ASP A 78 1.05 14.01 -41.40
C ASP A 78 0.62 13.43 -42.75
N GLN A 79 -0.04 12.26 -42.75
CA GLN A 79 -0.64 11.66 -43.95
C GLN A 79 -1.86 12.42 -44.49
N GLY A 80 -2.26 13.53 -43.87
CA GLY A 80 -3.31 14.43 -44.37
C GLY A 80 -4.70 14.17 -43.82
N ASN A 81 -4.85 13.36 -42.76
CA ASN A 81 -6.14 13.14 -42.11
C ASN A 81 -6.57 14.38 -41.31
N ALA A 82 -7.67 15.02 -41.72
CA ALA A 82 -8.19 16.25 -41.13
C ALA A 82 -8.57 16.10 -39.64
N SER A 83 -9.12 14.94 -39.25
CA SER A 83 -9.51 14.67 -37.86
C SER A 83 -8.28 14.49 -36.95
N ALA A 84 -7.21 13.87 -37.46
CA ALA A 84 -5.98 13.68 -36.70
C ALA A 84 -5.20 15.00 -36.51
N ARG A 85 -5.21 15.89 -37.51
CA ARG A 85 -4.64 17.25 -37.38
C ARG A 85 -5.31 18.06 -36.28
N LEU A 86 -6.65 18.03 -36.21
CA LEU A 86 -7.39 18.69 -35.13
C LEU A 86 -6.97 18.19 -33.75
N ILE A 87 -6.74 16.89 -33.60
CA ILE A 87 -6.29 16.29 -32.34
C ILE A 87 -4.86 16.75 -32.00
N VAL A 88 -3.94 16.75 -32.97
CA VAL A 88 -2.56 17.23 -32.77
C VAL A 88 -2.53 18.73 -32.42
N ASP A 89 -3.35 19.54 -33.08
CA ASP A 89 -3.46 20.97 -32.80
C ASP A 89 -4.01 21.25 -31.39
N GLU A 90 -5.02 20.51 -30.95
CA GLU A 90 -5.53 20.61 -29.58
C GLU A 90 -4.50 20.14 -28.53
N LEU A 91 -3.73 19.10 -28.83
CA LEU A 91 -2.64 18.64 -27.96
C LEU A 91 -1.50 19.68 -27.89
N ARG A 92 -1.20 20.32 -29.03
CA ARG A 92 -0.25 21.43 -29.10
C ARG A 92 -0.70 22.65 -28.28
N LYS A 93 -1.99 23.01 -28.35
CA LYS A 93 -2.57 24.09 -27.53
C LYS A 93 -2.46 23.81 -26.02
N ARG A 94 -2.50 22.53 -25.62
CA ARG A 94 -2.32 22.09 -24.22
C ARG A 94 -0.85 21.96 -23.81
N GLY A 95 0.09 22.38 -24.65
CA GLY A 95 1.53 22.34 -24.38
C GLY A 95 2.19 20.99 -24.66
N VAL A 96 1.48 20.02 -25.23
CA VAL A 96 2.01 18.71 -25.60
C VAL A 96 2.37 18.73 -27.09
N THR A 97 3.62 19.02 -27.41
CA THR A 97 4.13 18.92 -28.79
C THR A 97 4.40 17.46 -29.14
N ILE A 98 3.53 16.86 -29.96
CA ILE A 98 3.75 15.51 -30.48
C ILE A 98 4.59 15.62 -31.74
N ASN A 99 5.82 15.13 -31.67
CA ASN A 99 6.70 14.99 -32.83
C ASN A 99 6.64 13.54 -33.33
N PRO A 100 6.05 13.26 -34.51
CA PRO A 100 5.93 11.89 -35.04
C PRO A 100 7.28 11.20 -35.29
N ASN A 101 8.35 11.99 -35.41
CA ASN A 101 9.72 11.51 -35.67
C ASN A 101 10.66 11.68 -34.46
N ALA A 102 10.15 12.02 -33.27
CA ALA A 102 10.98 12.13 -32.07
C ALA A 102 11.17 10.75 -31.40
N ALA A 103 12.43 10.42 -31.09
CA ALA A 103 12.79 9.22 -30.35
C ALA A 103 12.09 9.17 -28.97
N PRO A 104 11.73 7.98 -28.45
CA PRO A 104 11.04 7.82 -27.17
C PRO A 104 11.72 8.58 -26.03
N ALA A 105 10.98 9.47 -25.37
CA ALA A 105 11.44 10.22 -24.20
C ALA A 105 11.83 9.32 -23.00
N GLY A 106 11.56 8.02 -23.07
CA GLY A 106 11.98 7.02 -22.09
C GLY A 106 13.46 6.63 -22.14
N LYS A 107 14.23 6.99 -23.17
CA LYS A 107 15.68 6.69 -23.25
C LYS A 107 16.61 7.82 -22.82
N ALA A 108 16.09 9.02 -22.53
CA ALA A 108 16.89 10.19 -22.16
C ALA A 108 17.07 10.37 -20.64
N ALA A 109 16.29 9.66 -19.81
CA ALA A 109 16.37 9.74 -18.35
C ALA A 109 17.31 8.70 -17.71
N ASP A 110 17.83 7.74 -18.50
CA ASP A 110 18.73 6.66 -18.07
C ASP A 110 20.17 6.91 -18.55
N ARG A 111 20.63 8.16 -18.45
CA ARG A 111 22.03 8.51 -18.69
C ARG A 111 22.43 9.73 -17.87
N LYS A 112 22.57 9.53 -16.56
CA LYS A 112 23.45 10.35 -15.73
C LYS A 112 23.99 9.57 -14.55
#